data_AF-A0A351EPP3-F1
#
_entry.id   AF-A0A351EPP3-F1
#
_cell.length_a   1.000
_cell.length_b   1.000
_cell.length_c   1.000
_cell.angle_alpha   90.00
_cell.angle_beta   90.00
_cell.angle_gamma   90.00
#
_symmetry.space_group_name_H-M   'P 1'
#
loop_
_entity.id
_entity.type
_entity.pdbx_description
1 polymer ?
#
loop_
_entity_poly.entity_id
_entity_poly.type
_entity_poly.pdbx_seq_one_letter_code
_entity_poly.pdbx_strand_id
1 'polypeptide(L)'
;MALFATALSFTVEPRLGASPWTVFHEGASDTTGLTFGTTVSLTGVLLLAALWRLKEPVGLGTVLNVAIIGPIADLALWAIPDLENMPVRVLMLAAAPVLLGLGSGLYLGASVGPGPRDGIMTALNRRGVETWVARTAIELTALAVGFLLGGVAGLGTIWMAIAVGPCVQFFLPSFRIEANDS
;
A
#
# COMPACT_ATOMS: atom_id res chain seq x y z
N MET A 1 -5.26 -9.70 -3.32
CA MET A 1 -4.24 -9.12 -4.22
C MET A 1 -4.86 -8.35 -5.36
N ALA A 2 -5.75 -8.96 -6.16
CA ALA A 2 -6.40 -8.25 -7.26
C ALA A 2 -7.15 -6.97 -6.82
N LEU A 3 -8.03 -7.10 -5.82
CA LEU A 3 -8.79 -5.96 -5.27
C LEU A 3 -7.91 -4.84 -4.68
N PHE A 4 -6.78 -5.20 -4.05
CA PHE A 4 -5.86 -4.22 -3.49
C PHE A 4 -5.16 -3.42 -4.59
N ALA A 5 -4.74 -4.09 -5.65
CA ALA A 5 -4.15 -3.45 -6.81
C ALA A 5 -5.17 -2.59 -7.58
N THR A 6 -6.42 -3.04 -7.74
CA THR A 6 -7.50 -2.22 -8.31
C THR A 6 -7.79 -0.99 -7.44
N ALA A 7 -7.77 -1.12 -6.11
CA ALA A 7 -7.93 0.01 -5.20
C ALA A 7 -6.83 1.07 -5.38
N LEU A 8 -5.58 0.66 -5.64
CA LEU A 8 -4.49 1.58 -5.91
C LEU A 8 -4.75 2.41 -7.17
N SER A 9 -5.22 1.79 -8.25
CA SER A 9 -5.56 2.50 -9.49
C SER A 9 -6.68 3.53 -9.27
N PHE A 10 -7.63 3.23 -8.38
CA PHE A 10 -8.71 4.13 -7.97
C PHE A 10 -8.22 5.29 -7.06
N THR A 11 -6.98 5.27 -6.59
CA THR A 11 -6.37 6.39 -5.84
C THR A 11 -5.41 7.23 -6.68
N VAL A 12 -4.76 6.61 -7.67
CA VAL A 12 -3.79 7.27 -8.56
C VAL A 12 -4.52 8.07 -9.64
N GLU A 13 -5.46 7.44 -10.35
CA GLU A 13 -6.15 8.05 -11.50
C GLU A 13 -6.95 9.32 -11.16
N PRO A 14 -7.64 9.41 -9.99
CA PRO A 14 -8.30 10.65 -9.60
C PRO A 14 -7.36 11.85 -9.44
N ARG A 15 -6.05 11.64 -9.21
CA ARG A 15 -5.09 12.70 -8.85
C ARG A 15 -5.62 13.67 -7.79
N LEU A 16 -6.45 13.16 -6.87
CA LEU A 16 -7.05 13.93 -5.77
C LEU A 16 -6.26 13.79 -4.45
N GLY A 17 -5.20 12.99 -4.47
CA GLY A 17 -4.41 12.58 -3.32
C GLY A 17 -4.61 11.11 -2.99
N ALA A 18 -3.52 10.45 -2.60
CA ALA A 18 -3.49 9.02 -2.31
C ALA A 18 -2.76 8.74 -0.98
N SER A 19 -2.63 7.45 -0.62
CA SER A 19 -1.87 7.05 0.58
C SER A 19 -0.40 7.51 0.51
N PRO A 20 0.31 7.75 1.63
CA PRO A 20 1.71 8.17 1.64
C PRO A 20 2.64 7.38 0.70
N TRP A 21 2.46 6.07 0.67
CA TRP A 21 3.23 5.20 -0.21
C TRP A 21 2.81 5.28 -1.67
N THR A 22 1.53 5.52 -1.95
CA THR A 22 1.07 5.78 -3.32
C THR A 22 1.68 7.07 -3.84
N VAL A 23 1.71 8.13 -3.02
CA VAL A 23 2.40 9.39 -3.38
C VAL A 23 3.87 9.16 -3.67
N PHE A 24 4.55 8.33 -2.87
CA PHE A 24 5.93 7.90 -3.14
C PHE A 24 6.08 7.19 -4.49
N HIS A 25 5.27 6.16 -4.75
CA HIS A 25 5.40 5.41 -6.00
C HIS A 25 5.01 6.24 -7.22
N GLU A 26 4.03 7.13 -7.10
CA GLU A 26 3.63 8.05 -8.17
C GLU A 26 4.78 8.99 -8.52
N GLY A 27 5.33 9.71 -7.54
CA GLY A 27 6.47 10.61 -7.78
C GLY A 27 7.72 9.88 -8.29
N ALA A 28 8.02 8.69 -7.77
CA ALA A 28 9.13 7.88 -8.25
C ALA A 28 8.90 7.35 -9.68
N SER A 29 7.67 6.96 -10.02
CA SER A 29 7.27 6.54 -11.37
C SER A 29 7.47 7.69 -12.37
N ASP A 30 6.97 8.88 -12.03
CA ASP A 30 7.09 10.08 -12.87
C ASP A 30 8.54 10.52 -13.06
N THR A 31 9.36 10.45 -12.00
CA THR A 31 10.78 10.85 -12.05
C THR A 31 11.64 9.85 -12.83
N THR A 32 11.36 8.54 -12.71
CA THR A 32 12.18 7.49 -13.35
C THR A 32 11.71 7.09 -14.74
N GLY A 33 10.48 7.44 -15.12
CA GLY A 33 9.83 7.00 -16.36
C GLY A 33 9.40 5.52 -16.34
N LEU A 34 9.50 4.86 -15.18
CA LEU A 34 8.99 3.50 -14.99
C LEU A 34 7.47 3.54 -14.80
N THR A 35 6.79 2.40 -15.01
CA THR A 35 5.36 2.28 -14.70
C THR A 35 5.13 2.30 -13.18
N PHE A 36 3.92 2.67 -12.77
CA PHE A 36 3.56 2.71 -11.35
C PHE A 36 3.72 1.35 -10.69
N GLY A 37 3.21 0.29 -11.33
CA GLY A 37 3.32 -1.08 -10.87
C GLY A 37 4.76 -1.57 -10.77
N THR A 38 5.61 -1.25 -11.75
CA THR A 38 7.05 -1.55 -11.69
C THR A 38 7.70 -0.86 -10.50
N THR A 39 7.36 0.40 -10.25
CA THR A 39 7.88 1.18 -9.11
C THR A 39 7.45 0.56 -7.78
N VAL A 40 6.21 0.11 -7.66
CA VAL A 40 5.70 -0.62 -6.48
C VAL A 40 6.48 -1.92 -6.27
N SER A 41 6.67 -2.73 -7.32
CA SER A 41 7.40 -4.00 -7.21
C SER A 41 8.87 -3.80 -6.87
N LEU A 42 9.57 -2.85 -7.49
CA LEU A 42 10.96 -2.53 -7.17
C LEU A 42 11.12 -2.05 -5.73
N THR A 43 10.22 -1.19 -5.26
CA THR A 43 10.19 -0.75 -3.86
C THR A 43 10.02 -1.94 -2.93
N GLY A 44 9.11 -2.85 -3.24
CA GLY A 44 8.93 -4.10 -2.50
C GLY A 44 10.18 -4.96 -2.45
N VAL A 45 10.90 -5.11 -3.57
CA VAL A 45 12.17 -5.86 -3.65
C VAL A 45 13.25 -5.21 -2.77
N LEU A 46 13.35 -3.88 -2.80
CA LEU A 46 14.30 -3.15 -1.95
C LEU A 46 14.00 -3.34 -0.46
N LEU A 47 12.73 -3.29 -0.07
CA LEU A 47 12.33 -3.55 1.31
C LEU A 47 12.63 -5.00 1.72
N LEU A 48 12.38 -5.98 0.85
CA LEU A 48 12.76 -7.38 1.10
C LEU A 48 14.27 -7.55 1.30
N ALA A 49 15.08 -6.90 0.47
CA ALA A 49 16.54 -6.92 0.61
C ALA A 49 16.99 -6.28 1.95
N ALA A 50 16.32 -5.20 2.37
CA ALA A 50 16.55 -4.59 3.68
C ALA A 50 16.20 -5.55 4.82
N LEU A 51 15.06 -6.24 4.76
CA LEU A 51 14.67 -7.23 5.76
C LEU A 51 15.66 -8.39 5.86
N TRP A 52 16.11 -8.89 4.71
CA TRP A 52 17.15 -9.92 4.66
C TRP A 52 18.43 -9.46 5.35
N ARG A 53 18.86 -8.21 5.11
CA ARG A 53 20.04 -7.63 5.78
C ARG A 53 19.85 -7.44 7.28
N LEU A 54 18.61 -7.18 7.71
CA LEU A 54 18.19 -7.03 9.11
C LEU A 54 17.94 -8.37 9.82
N LYS A 55 18.03 -9.50 9.11
CA LYS A 55 17.73 -10.86 9.59
C LYS A 55 16.28 -11.02 10.09
N GLU A 56 15.35 -10.25 9.53
CA GLU A 56 13.93 -10.43 9.81
C GLU A 56 13.35 -11.55 8.95
N PRO A 57 12.39 -12.34 9.49
CA PRO A 57 11.80 -13.45 8.75
C PRO A 57 10.98 -12.92 7.57
N VAL A 58 11.28 -13.44 6.37
CA VAL A 58 10.54 -13.16 5.15
C VAL A 58 9.71 -14.38 4.80
N GLY A 59 8.39 -14.24 4.84
CA GLY A 59 7.46 -15.29 4.44
C GLY A 59 7.30 -15.37 2.92
N LEU A 60 6.87 -16.53 2.43
CA LEU A 60 6.55 -16.72 1.01
C LEU A 60 5.46 -15.75 0.54
N GLY A 61 4.54 -15.37 1.43
CA GLY A 61 3.52 -14.36 1.15
C GLY A 61 4.04 -12.95 0.98
N THR A 62 5.08 -12.58 1.73
CA THR A 62 5.76 -11.29 1.57
C THR A 62 6.39 -11.19 0.16
N VAL A 63 7.00 -12.28 -0.32
CA VAL A 63 7.58 -12.35 -1.67
C VAL A 63 6.50 -12.32 -2.76
N LEU A 64 5.45 -13.14 -2.61
CA LEU A 64 4.34 -13.17 -3.57
C LEU A 64 3.60 -11.83 -3.64
N ASN A 65 3.45 -11.13 -2.51
CA ASN A 65 2.85 -9.81 -2.45
C ASN A 65 3.63 -8.80 -3.32
N VAL A 66 4.96 -8.75 -3.16
CA VAL A 66 5.83 -7.87 -3.96
C VAL A 66 5.78 -8.21 -5.45
N ALA A 67 5.74 -9.49 -5.79
CA ALA A 67 5.70 -9.96 -7.17
C ALA A 67 4.35 -9.69 -7.88
N ILE A 68 3.24 -9.72 -7.13
CA ILE A 68 1.89 -9.71 -7.71
C ILE A 68 1.26 -8.32 -7.71
N ILE A 69 1.51 -7.47 -6.70
CA ILE A 69 0.81 -6.19 -6.59
C ILE A 69 1.13 -5.26 -7.75
N GLY A 70 2.42 -5.15 -8.14
CA GLY A 70 2.84 -4.26 -9.23
C GLY A 70 2.17 -4.57 -10.56
N PRO A 71 2.29 -5.81 -11.09
CA PRO A 71 1.66 -6.18 -12.36
C PRO A 71 0.15 -6.00 -12.38
N ILE A 72 -0.55 -6.32 -11.27
CA ILE A 72 -1.99 -6.09 -11.22
C ILE A 72 -2.32 -4.60 -11.16
N ALA A 73 -1.52 -3.79 -10.47
CA ALA A 73 -1.75 -2.34 -10.39
C ALA A 73 -1.63 -1.69 -11.78
N ASP A 74 -0.62 -2.09 -12.56
CA ASP A 74 -0.47 -1.64 -13.95
C ASP A 74 -1.63 -2.12 -14.83
N LEU A 75 -2.05 -3.38 -14.70
CA LEU A 75 -3.20 -3.91 -15.44
C LEU A 75 -4.50 -3.16 -15.10
N ALA A 76 -4.71 -2.87 -13.82
CA ALA A 76 -5.88 -2.13 -13.36
C ALA A 76 -5.85 -0.67 -13.78
N LEU A 77 -4.68 -0.02 -13.77
CA LEU A 77 -4.51 1.34 -14.32
C LEU A 77 -4.77 1.36 -15.83
N TRP A 78 -4.24 0.39 -16.57
CA TRP A 78 -4.48 0.29 -18.02
C TRP A 78 -5.96 0.04 -18.37
N ALA A 79 -6.69 -0.69 -17.52
CA ALA A 79 -8.10 -0.98 -17.73
C ALA A 79 -9.05 0.17 -17.35
N ILE A 80 -8.59 1.15 -16.56
CA ILE A 80 -9.39 2.31 -16.17
C ILE A 80 -9.17 3.41 -17.21
N PRO A 81 -10.20 3.84 -17.95
CA PRO A 81 -10.07 4.95 -18.89
C PRO A 81 -9.79 6.27 -18.14
N ASP A 82 -9.10 7.21 -18.80
CA ASP A 82 -8.86 8.56 -18.25
C ASP A 82 -10.18 9.20 -17.78
N LEU A 83 -10.23 9.56 -16.50
CA LEU A 83 -11.43 10.08 -15.86
C LEU A 83 -11.44 11.60 -15.87
N GLU A 84 -12.09 12.19 -16.86
CA GLU A 84 -12.31 13.64 -16.90
C GLU A 84 -13.44 14.10 -15.95
N ASN A 85 -14.34 13.18 -15.59
CA ASN A 85 -15.54 13.50 -14.82
C ASN A 85 -15.26 13.54 -13.30
N MET A 86 -15.26 14.74 -12.72
CA MET A 86 -14.94 14.99 -11.31
C MET A 86 -15.81 14.20 -10.31
N PRO A 87 -17.14 14.13 -10.44
CA PRO A 87 -17.98 13.21 -9.66
C PRO A 87 -17.51 11.76 -9.64
N VAL A 88 -17.07 11.22 -10.78
CA VAL A 88 -16.58 9.83 -10.87
C VAL A 88 -15.26 9.67 -10.13
N ARG A 89 -14.35 10.64 -10.26
CA ARG A 89 -13.06 10.68 -9.54
C ARG A 89 -13.26 10.69 -8.02
N VAL A 90 -14.23 11.47 -7.53
CA VAL A 90 -14.58 11.53 -6.10
C VAL A 90 -15.16 10.21 -5.61
N LEU A 91 -16.08 9.60 -6.37
CA LEU A 91 -16.67 8.30 -6.02
C LEU A 91 -15.62 7.18 -5.99
N MET A 92 -14.68 7.17 -6.93
CA MET A 92 -13.60 6.18 -6.96
C MET A 92 -12.65 6.33 -5.79
N LEU A 93 -12.26 7.57 -5.46
CA LEU A 93 -11.48 7.84 -4.26
C LEU A 93 -12.23 7.47 -2.98
N ALA A 94 -13.54 7.70 -2.91
CA ALA A 94 -14.39 7.30 -1.78
C ALA A 94 -14.48 5.78 -1.63
N ALA A 95 -14.50 5.03 -2.74
CA ALA A 95 -14.54 3.57 -2.75
C ALA A 95 -13.18 2.91 -2.47
N ALA A 96 -12.06 3.61 -2.70
CA ALA A 96 -10.73 3.05 -2.56
C ALA A 96 -10.40 2.50 -1.16
N PRO A 97 -10.73 3.15 -0.03
CA PRO A 97 -10.53 2.59 1.30
C PRO A 97 -11.28 1.28 1.54
N VAL A 98 -12.48 1.12 0.96
CA VAL A 98 -13.29 -0.09 1.08
C VAL A 98 -12.64 -1.24 0.35
N LEU A 99 -12.21 -1.02 -0.90
CA LEU A 99 -11.49 -2.02 -1.70
C LEU A 99 -10.13 -2.37 -1.07
N LEU A 100 -9.44 -1.37 -0.52
CA LEU A 100 -8.18 -1.56 0.18
C LEU A 100 -8.39 -2.35 1.47
N GLY A 101 -9.45 -2.06 2.24
CA GLY A 101 -9.85 -2.80 3.43
C GLY A 101 -10.19 -4.25 3.15
N LEU A 102 -11.01 -4.51 2.11
CA LEU A 102 -11.31 -5.86 1.61
C LEU A 102 -10.05 -6.61 1.17
N GLY A 103 -9.20 -5.95 0.37
CA GLY A 103 -7.94 -6.52 -0.09
C GLY A 103 -6.97 -6.83 1.04
N SER A 104 -6.95 -5.98 2.07
CA SER A 104 -6.13 -6.15 3.28
C SER A 104 -6.67 -7.26 4.17
N GLY A 105 -7.99 -7.39 4.32
CA GLY A 105 -8.63 -8.49 5.04
C GLY A 105 -8.32 -9.85 4.39
N LEU A 106 -8.46 -9.95 3.07
CA LEU A 106 -8.10 -11.16 2.31
C LEU A 106 -6.60 -11.48 2.37
N TYR A 107 -5.74 -10.46 2.45
CA TYR A 107 -4.29 -10.60 2.55
C TYR A 107 -3.84 -11.04 3.95
N LEU A 108 -4.28 -10.32 4.98
CA LEU A 108 -3.89 -10.54 6.37
C LEU A 108 -4.55 -11.80 6.95
N GLY A 109 -5.77 -12.12 6.50
CA GLY A 109 -6.52 -13.31 6.90
C GLY A 109 -5.93 -14.64 6.41
N ALA A 110 -5.15 -14.61 5.33
CA ALA A 110 -4.48 -15.79 4.78
C ALA A 110 -3.16 -16.15 5.51
N SER A 111 -2.80 -15.45 6.60
CA SER A 111 -1.63 -15.74 7.45
C SER A 111 -0.30 -15.85 6.69
N VAL A 112 -0.15 -15.10 5.59
CA VAL A 112 0.98 -15.27 4.66
C VAL A 112 2.27 -14.55 5.10
N GLY A 113 2.31 -14.07 6.35
CA GLY A 113 3.42 -13.34 6.96
C GLY A 113 3.32 -11.81 6.81
N PRO A 114 3.99 -11.03 7.68
CA PRO A 114 3.92 -9.57 7.68
C PRO A 114 4.41 -8.99 6.34
N GLY A 115 3.84 -7.86 5.94
CA GLY A 115 4.27 -7.15 4.75
C GLY A 115 5.70 -6.63 4.90
N PRO A 116 6.39 -6.30 3.78
CA PRO A 116 7.78 -5.85 3.85
C PRO A 116 7.94 -4.57 4.69
N ARG A 117 6.90 -3.73 4.75
CA ARG A 117 6.83 -2.52 5.59
C ARG A 117 6.70 -2.85 7.08
N ASP A 118 5.85 -3.82 7.41
CA ASP A 118 5.63 -4.28 8.79
C ASP A 118 6.89 -4.96 9.35
N GLY A 119 7.67 -5.61 8.49
CA GLY A 119 8.98 -6.15 8.85
C GLY A 119 9.95 -5.07 9.32
N ILE A 120 9.97 -3.89 8.68
CA ILE A 120 10.85 -2.77 9.11
C ILE A 120 10.37 -2.20 10.43
N MET A 121 9.05 -2.03 10.59
CA MET A 121 8.46 -1.59 11.85
C MET A 121 8.79 -2.55 13.00
N THR A 122 8.71 -3.85 12.75
CA THR A 122 9.07 -4.91 13.71
C THR A 122 10.56 -4.87 14.05
N ALA A 123 11.43 -4.70 13.05
CA ALA A 123 12.88 -4.58 13.26
C ALA A 123 13.24 -3.36 14.13
N LEU A 124 12.55 -2.23 13.93
CA LEU A 124 12.74 -1.01 14.72
C LEU A 124 12.24 -1.18 16.15
N ASN A 125 11.09 -1.85 16.34
CA ASN A 125 10.58 -2.17 17.67
C ASN A 125 11.55 -3.04 18.48
N ARG A 126 12.12 -4.08 17.86
CA ARG A 126 13.16 -4.90 18.49
C ARG A 126 14.42 -4.13 18.88
N ARG A 127 14.62 -2.92 18.35
CA ARG A 127 15.73 -2.01 18.66
C ARG A 127 15.33 -0.90 19.64
N GLY A 128 14.16 -0.99 20.26
CA GLY A 128 13.68 -0.07 21.29
C GLY A 128 12.90 1.14 20.78
N VAL A 129 12.48 1.15 19.51
CA VAL A 129 11.63 2.22 18.96
C VAL A 129 10.17 1.83 19.09
N GLU A 130 9.36 2.67 19.72
CA GLU A 130 7.91 2.46 19.80
C GLU A 130 7.28 2.23 18.42
N THR A 131 6.39 1.23 18.32
CA THR A 131 5.79 0.79 17.04
C THR A 131 5.10 1.94 16.31
N TRP A 132 4.39 2.80 17.04
CA TRP A 132 3.69 3.95 16.47
C TRP A 132 4.66 5.02 15.93
N VAL A 133 5.83 5.21 16.57
CA VAL A 133 6.87 6.14 16.13
C VAL A 133 7.51 5.63 14.85
N ALA A 134 7.89 4.34 14.82
CA ALA A 134 8.45 3.70 13.64
C ALA A 134 7.51 3.81 12.44
N ARG A 135 6.22 3.49 12.63
CA ARG A 135 5.20 3.60 11.59
C ARG A 135 5.06 5.03 11.07
N THR A 136 4.91 5.99 11.98
CA THR A 136 4.72 7.41 11.62
C THR A 136 5.92 7.94 10.87
N ALA A 137 7.14 7.64 11.33
CA ALA A 137 8.36 8.07 10.66
C ALA A 137 8.49 7.51 9.24
N ILE A 138 8.19 6.22 9.05
CA ILE A 138 8.21 5.57 7.73
C ILE A 138 7.16 6.18 6.79
N GLU A 139 5.92 6.35 7.27
CA GLU A 139 4.83 6.92 6.47
C GLU A 139 5.12 8.37 6.08
N LEU A 140 5.59 9.20 7.02
CA LEU A 140 5.96 10.59 6.74
C LEU A 140 7.16 10.70 5.80
N THR A 141 8.16 9.82 5.94
CA THR A 141 9.31 9.80 5.04
C THR A 141 8.89 9.46 3.63
N ALA A 142 8.05 8.42 3.45
CA ALA A 142 7.52 8.07 2.14
C ALA A 142 6.70 9.21 1.52
N LEU A 143 5.81 9.83 2.31
CA LEU A 143 5.02 10.97 1.84
C LEU A 143 5.91 12.15 1.43
N ALA A 144 6.89 12.51 2.26
CA ALA A 144 7.78 13.64 2.00
C ALA A 144 8.62 13.40 0.75
N VAL A 145 9.24 12.22 0.62
CA VAL A 145 10.02 11.87 -0.57
C VAL A 145 9.13 11.84 -1.81
N GLY A 146 7.95 11.22 -1.73
CA GLY A 146 7.01 11.17 -2.85
C GLY A 146 6.56 12.54 -3.31
N PHE A 147 6.20 13.41 -2.37
CA PHE A 147 5.79 14.78 -2.67
C PHE A 147 6.92 15.57 -3.32
N LEU A 148 8.16 15.43 -2.84
CA LEU A 148 9.34 16.07 -3.45
C LEU A 148 9.65 15.54 -4.86
N LEU A 149 9.32 14.28 -5.14
CA LEU A 149 9.42 13.66 -6.46
C LEU A 149 8.25 13.99 -7.40
N GLY A 150 7.28 14.81 -6.95
CA GLY A 150 6.14 15.26 -7.76
C GLY A 150 4.86 14.45 -7.60
N GLY A 151 4.81 13.48 -6.68
CA GLY A 151 3.60 12.70 -6.39
C GLY A 151 2.48 13.57 -5.80
N VAL A 152 1.23 13.19 -6.03
CA VAL A 152 0.07 14.02 -5.68
C VAL A 152 -0.38 13.77 -4.24
N ALA A 153 -0.12 14.75 -3.36
CA ALA A 153 -0.67 14.79 -2.01
C ALA A 153 -1.76 15.86 -1.91
N GLY A 154 -2.92 15.53 -1.31
CA GLY A 154 -4.06 16.44 -1.25
C GLY A 154 -5.16 16.01 -0.28
N LEU A 155 -6.38 16.51 -0.49
CA LEU A 155 -7.54 16.15 0.33
C LEU A 155 -7.84 14.64 0.31
N GLY A 156 -7.56 13.97 -0.81
CA GLY A 156 -7.67 12.52 -0.93
C GLY A 156 -6.67 11.78 -0.04
N THR A 157 -5.49 12.33 0.21
CA THR A 157 -4.51 11.75 1.16
C THR A 157 -5.03 11.80 2.58
N ILE A 158 -5.67 12.90 2.98
CA ILE A 158 -6.32 13.04 4.30
C ILE A 158 -7.47 12.05 4.43
N TRP A 159 -8.32 11.96 3.41
CA TRP A 159 -9.40 10.97 3.36
C TRP A 159 -8.89 9.54 3.50
N MET A 160 -7.86 9.16 2.73
CA MET A 160 -7.25 7.83 2.81
C MET A 160 -6.68 7.56 4.20
N ALA A 161 -6.02 8.55 4.83
CA ALA A 161 -5.47 8.39 6.18
C ALA A 161 -6.55 8.12 7.23
N ILE A 162 -7.72 8.75 7.11
CA ILE A 162 -8.83 8.61 8.06
C ILE A 162 -9.66 7.35 7.78
N ALA A 163 -9.97 7.05 6.52
CA ALA A 163 -10.92 6.01 6.13
C ALA A 163 -10.32 4.60 6.09
N VAL A 164 -9.03 4.47 5.75
CA VAL A 164 -8.40 3.15 5.61
C VAL A 164 -8.41 2.37 6.92
N GLY A 165 -8.08 3.01 8.04
CA GLY A 165 -8.02 2.35 9.35
C GLY A 165 -9.34 1.65 9.74
N PRO A 166 -10.46 2.40 9.80
CA PRO A 166 -11.79 1.83 10.06
C PRO A 166 -12.22 0.76 9.06
N CYS A 167 -11.98 0.96 7.76
CA CYS A 167 -12.33 -0.04 6.74
C CYS A 167 -11.55 -1.35 6.94
N VAL A 168 -10.24 -1.27 7.18
CA VAL A 168 -9.42 -2.46 7.46
C VAL A 168 -9.93 -3.15 8.73
N GLN A 169 -10.17 -2.42 9.82
CA GLN A 169 -10.69 -2.99 11.06
C GLN A 169 -12.07 -3.66 10.89
N PHE A 170 -12.92 -3.13 10.01
CA PHE A 170 -14.23 -3.71 9.72
C PHE A 170 -14.13 -5.04 8.95
N PHE A 171 -13.25 -5.13 7.95
CA PHE A 171 -13.13 -6.35 7.11
C PHE A 171 -12.21 -7.41 7.70
N LEU A 172 -11.23 -7.03 8.52
CA LEU A 172 -10.24 -7.95 9.07
C LEU A 172 -10.86 -9.16 9.82
N PRO A 173 -11.88 -9.00 10.69
CA PRO A 173 -12.50 -10.12 11.40
C PRO A 173 -13.17 -11.14 10.47
N SER A 174 -13.75 -10.69 9.36
CA SER A 174 -14.48 -11.56 8.41
C SER A 174 -13.58 -12.52 7.64
N PHE A 175 -12.28 -12.25 7.59
CA PHE A 175 -11.29 -13.06 6.85
C PHE A 175 -10.22 -13.66 7.76
N ARG A 176 -10.26 -13.37 9.06
CA ARG A 176 -9.32 -13.94 10.02
C ARG A 176 -9.61 -15.43 10.14
N ILE A 177 -8.81 -16.26 9.48
CA ILE A 177 -8.81 -17.69 9.71
C ILE A 177 -8.23 -17.88 11.11
N GLU A 178 -9.08 -18.21 12.08
CA GLU A 178 -8.62 -18.66 13.39
C GLU A 178 -7.73 -19.88 13.15
N ALA A 179 -6.43 -19.74 13.43
CA ALA A 179 -5.60 -20.90 13.63
C ALA A 179 -6.21 -21.64 14.82
N ASN A 180 -6.89 -22.75 14.54
CA ASN A 180 -7.41 -23.64 15.55
C ASN A 180 -6.19 -24.24 16.26
N ASP A 181 -5.70 -23.56 17.29
CA ASP A 181 -4.80 -24.15 18.26
C ASP A 181 -5.65 -25.09 19.12
N SER A 182 -5.36 -26.39 18.96
CA SER A 182 -5.89 -27.61 19.59
C SER A 182 -7.05 -28.35 18.90
#